data_AF-A0A3D0Q8S0-F1
#
_entry.id   AF-A0A3D0Q8S0-F1
#
_cell.length_a   1.000
_cell.length_b   1.000
_cell.length_c   1.000
_cell.angle_alpha   90.00
_cell.angle_beta   90.00
_cell.angle_gamma   90.00
#
_symmetry.space_group_name_H-M   'P 1'
#
loop_
_entity.id
_entity.type
_entity.pdbx_description
1 polymer ?
#
loop_
_entity_poly.entity_id
_entity_poly.type
_entity_poly.pdbx_seq_one_letter_code
_entity_poly.pdbx_strand_id
1 'polypeptide(L)'
;REQLGVDMNRILALQKRFGFLLQVEDPESLWSTDPFRYVQIGKHYERMIGDRTKLLLDLNILTFRKKDEITPFPTLIQTGTESFLLVKAASLGAPRFTFYSEQSVNAQDLPFFASAAATDVSYSRSGTLYACESAQSFSLKLGKDVPQIRLDGTVVPASRDNMFFIPAGSHTIETQPGAAGAFSTSQLQPRILSATADISALSYGMREAKFTYDARERMLISFSNEPTQITIDGQPLPCTPMKGNDCFTIELPWGRHEAVVLTGDTFSYGVNVTSLWSTTAIALFGFLAVVLLAALYLFLKVTHRRSHSQGKA
;
A
#
# COMPACT_ATOMS: atom_id res chain seq x y z
N ARG A 1 -25.55 -8.18 -33.31
CA ARG A 1 -24.33 -7.68 -34.01
C ARG A 1 -24.61 -6.37 -34.75
N GLU A 2 -25.81 -6.16 -35.32
CA GLU A 2 -26.20 -4.91 -36.01
C GLU A 2 -26.71 -3.77 -35.09
N GLN A 3 -26.84 -3.98 -33.78
CA GLN A 3 -27.42 -2.98 -32.87
C GLN A 3 -26.39 -2.20 -32.02
N LEU A 4 -25.11 -2.54 -32.12
CA LEU A 4 -24.03 -1.79 -31.47
C LEU A 4 -23.28 -1.12 -32.61
N GLY A 5 -23.32 0.21 -32.72
CA GLY A 5 -22.64 0.99 -33.77
C GLY A 5 -21.11 0.95 -33.69
N VAL A 6 -20.53 -0.16 -33.22
CA VAL A 6 -19.14 -0.33 -32.84
C VAL A 6 -18.59 -1.59 -33.53
N ASP A 7 -17.59 -1.41 -34.40
CA ASP A 7 -16.85 -2.51 -35.02
C ASP A 7 -15.68 -2.93 -34.12
N MET A 8 -15.94 -3.92 -33.26
CA MET A 8 -14.94 -4.43 -32.32
C MET A 8 -13.72 -5.03 -33.00
N ASN A 9 -13.87 -5.66 -34.18
CA ASN A 9 -12.73 -6.26 -34.89
C ASN A 9 -11.74 -5.18 -35.33
N ARG A 10 -12.26 -4.04 -35.80
CA ARG A 10 -11.45 -2.90 -36.20
C ARG A 10 -10.78 -2.23 -35.00
N ILE A 11 -11.48 -2.10 -33.88
CA ILE A 11 -10.90 -1.58 -32.63
C ILE A 11 -9.75 -2.48 -32.15
N LEU A 12 -9.94 -3.80 -32.16
CA LEU A 12 -8.89 -4.76 -31.79
C LEU A 12 -7.68 -4.70 -32.74
N ALA A 13 -7.90 -4.46 -34.03
CA ALA A 13 -6.80 -4.25 -34.98
C ALA A 13 -6.01 -2.97 -34.65
N LEU A 14 -6.70 -1.87 -34.28
CA LEU A 14 -6.05 -0.64 -33.83
C LEU A 14 -5.31 -0.84 -32.50
N GLN A 15 -5.90 -1.59 -31.58
CA GLN A 15 -5.32 -1.94 -30.29
C GLN A 15 -3.99 -2.69 -30.48
N LYS A 16 -3.94 -3.65 -31.40
CA LYS A 16 -2.71 -4.38 -31.75
C LYS A 16 -1.67 -3.48 -32.41
N ARG A 17 -2.10 -2.49 -33.20
CA ARG A 17 -1.21 -1.54 -33.89
C ARG A 17 -0.61 -0.49 -32.95
N PHE A 18 -1.39 0.04 -32.01
CA PHE A 18 -1.02 1.20 -31.20
C PHE A 18 -0.80 0.89 -29.72
N GLY A 19 -1.19 -0.29 -29.24
CA GLY A 19 -0.90 -0.77 -27.89
C GLY A 19 -1.74 -0.14 -26.77
N PHE A 20 -2.85 0.53 -27.07
CA PHE A 20 -3.72 1.11 -26.03
C PHE A 20 -4.46 0.05 -25.20
N LEU A 21 -4.97 0.48 -24.04
CA LEU A 21 -5.87 -0.31 -23.19
C LEU A 21 -7.27 -0.35 -23.80
N LEU A 22 -7.83 -1.55 -24.00
CA LEU A 22 -9.23 -1.70 -24.36
C LEU A 22 -10.08 -1.68 -23.09
N GLN A 23 -10.79 -0.59 -22.86
CA GLN A 23 -11.86 -0.52 -21.87
C GLN A 23 -13.14 -1.11 -22.47
N VAL A 24 -13.69 -2.11 -21.79
CA VAL A 24 -14.92 -2.79 -22.19
C VAL A 24 -16.04 -2.45 -21.23
N GLU A 25 -17.15 -1.99 -21.78
CA GLU A 25 -18.36 -1.65 -21.03
C GLU A 25 -19.20 -2.90 -20.66
N ASP A 26 -19.78 -2.89 -19.46
CA ASP A 26 -20.79 -3.86 -19.03
C ASP A 26 -22.16 -3.50 -19.65
N PRO A 27 -22.76 -4.35 -20.51
CA PRO A 27 -24.03 -4.04 -21.16
C PRO A 27 -25.18 -3.87 -20.17
N GLU A 28 -26.00 -2.81 -20.35
CA GLU A 28 -27.14 -2.50 -19.49
C GLU A 28 -28.06 -3.70 -19.20
N SER A 29 -28.35 -4.49 -20.25
CA SER A 29 -29.18 -5.70 -20.14
C SER A 29 -28.68 -6.74 -19.14
N LEU A 30 -27.41 -6.68 -18.72
CA LEU A 30 -26.78 -7.61 -17.80
C LEU A 30 -26.60 -7.05 -16.38
N TRP A 31 -26.93 -5.77 -16.12
CA TRP A 31 -26.68 -5.14 -14.82
C TRP A 31 -27.40 -5.80 -13.64
N SER A 32 -28.58 -6.38 -13.89
CA SER A 32 -29.37 -7.15 -12.92
C SER A 32 -28.85 -8.57 -12.65
N THR A 33 -27.83 -9.03 -13.40
CA THR A 33 -27.36 -10.41 -13.35
C THR A 33 -26.20 -10.59 -12.36
N ASP A 34 -25.81 -11.85 -12.14
CA ASP A 34 -24.74 -12.23 -11.22
C ASP A 34 -23.41 -11.48 -11.50
N PRO A 35 -22.67 -11.03 -10.47
CA PRO A 35 -21.38 -10.35 -10.63
C PRO A 35 -20.36 -11.11 -11.49
N PHE A 36 -20.43 -12.45 -11.54
CA PHE A 36 -19.50 -13.26 -12.34
C PHE A 36 -19.55 -12.97 -13.84
N ARG A 37 -20.54 -12.21 -14.33
CA ARG A 37 -20.56 -11.67 -15.69
C ARG A 37 -19.28 -10.92 -16.04
N TYR A 38 -18.66 -10.18 -15.11
CA TYR A 38 -17.41 -9.46 -15.39
C TYR A 38 -16.24 -10.42 -15.67
N VAL A 39 -16.23 -11.58 -15.02
CA VAL A 39 -15.26 -12.66 -15.32
C VAL A 39 -15.50 -13.20 -16.73
N GLN A 40 -16.76 -13.36 -17.13
CA GLN A 40 -17.12 -13.86 -18.46
C GLN A 40 -16.76 -12.84 -19.57
N ILE A 41 -17.06 -11.56 -19.36
CA ILE A 41 -16.68 -10.45 -20.23
C ILE A 41 -15.14 -10.43 -20.36
N GLY A 42 -14.43 -10.47 -19.24
CA GLY A 42 -12.97 -10.54 -19.18
C GLY A 42 -12.40 -11.64 -20.07
N LYS A 43 -12.82 -12.89 -19.83
CA LYS A 43 -12.39 -14.06 -20.62
C LYS A 43 -12.78 -13.99 -22.09
N HIS A 44 -13.89 -13.34 -22.42
CA HIS A 44 -14.33 -13.18 -23.81
C HIS A 44 -13.37 -12.26 -24.57
N TYR A 45 -13.07 -11.09 -24.02
CA TYR A 45 -12.20 -10.10 -24.67
C TYR A 45 -10.71 -10.46 -24.59
N GLU A 46 -10.26 -11.09 -23.50
CA GLU A 46 -8.91 -11.65 -23.38
C GLU A 46 -8.58 -12.58 -24.57
N ARG A 47 -9.51 -13.46 -24.94
CA ARG A 47 -9.34 -14.36 -26.10
C ARG A 47 -9.19 -13.62 -27.44
N MET A 48 -9.76 -12.43 -27.58
CA MET A 48 -9.67 -11.65 -28.82
C MET A 48 -8.41 -10.79 -28.90
N ILE A 49 -8.04 -10.19 -27.76
CA ILE A 49 -6.85 -9.35 -27.63
C ILE A 49 -5.58 -10.22 -27.65
N GLY A 50 -5.60 -11.35 -26.93
CA GLY A 50 -4.46 -12.24 -26.74
C GLY A 50 -3.53 -11.84 -25.59
N ASP A 51 -3.81 -10.72 -24.91
CA ASP A 51 -3.03 -10.20 -23.79
C ASP A 51 -3.96 -9.54 -22.76
N ARG A 52 -4.14 -10.20 -21.62
CA ARG A 52 -5.00 -9.74 -20.51
C ARG A 52 -4.54 -8.40 -19.94
N THR A 53 -3.25 -8.07 -19.99
CA THR A 53 -2.73 -6.81 -19.45
C THR A 53 -3.21 -5.60 -20.25
N LYS A 54 -3.81 -5.81 -21.42
CA LYS A 54 -4.34 -4.74 -22.27
C LYS A 54 -5.85 -4.56 -22.15
N LEU A 55 -6.49 -5.26 -21.20
CA LEU A 55 -7.92 -5.20 -20.94
C LEU A 55 -8.20 -4.40 -19.67
N LEU A 56 -9.24 -3.56 -19.74
CA LEU A 56 -9.83 -2.86 -18.61
C LEU A 56 -11.34 -3.06 -18.64
N LEU A 57 -11.97 -3.26 -17.48
CA LEU A 57 -13.44 -3.37 -17.38
C LEU A 57 -14.04 -2.10 -16.80
N ASP A 58 -15.15 -1.65 -17.37
CA ASP A 58 -15.93 -0.56 -16.80
C ASP A 58 -17.04 -1.11 -15.90
N LEU A 59 -16.99 -0.76 -14.61
CA LEU A 59 -17.94 -1.24 -13.61
C LEU A 59 -19.09 -0.27 -13.42
N ASN A 60 -20.27 -0.84 -13.60
CA ASN A 60 -21.54 -0.19 -13.38
C ASN A 60 -22.07 -0.48 -11.97
N ILE A 61 -21.72 0.40 -11.04
CA ILE A 61 -22.40 0.56 -9.73
C ILE A 61 -23.24 1.83 -9.83
N LEU A 62 -24.54 1.70 -10.02
CA LEU A 62 -25.44 2.83 -10.20
C LEU A 62 -26.89 2.48 -9.86
N THR A 63 -27.75 3.48 -9.81
CA THR A 63 -29.20 3.30 -9.62
C THR A 63 -29.86 2.95 -10.94
N PHE A 64 -30.01 1.66 -11.23
CA PHE A 64 -30.72 1.16 -12.43
C PHE A 64 -32.02 0.39 -12.08
N ARG A 65 -32.19 -0.01 -10.82
CA ARG A 65 -33.40 -0.67 -10.33
C ARG A 65 -34.47 0.38 -10.05
N LYS A 66 -35.70 0.14 -10.51
CA LYS A 66 -36.81 1.06 -10.26
C LYS A 66 -37.47 0.75 -8.92
N LYS A 67 -37.90 1.80 -8.22
CA LYS A 67 -38.58 1.71 -6.92
C LYS A 67 -39.90 0.93 -7.00
N ASP A 68 -40.58 1.02 -8.14
CA ASP A 68 -41.90 0.44 -8.36
C ASP A 68 -41.83 -0.96 -9.00
N GLU A 69 -40.63 -1.51 -9.22
CA GLU A 69 -40.42 -2.85 -9.75
C GLU A 69 -40.02 -3.82 -8.63
N ILE A 70 -40.65 -4.99 -8.60
CA ILE A 70 -40.26 -6.06 -7.67
C ILE A 70 -38.97 -6.68 -8.19
N THR A 71 -37.85 -6.40 -7.52
CA THR A 71 -36.56 -7.03 -7.81
C THR A 71 -36.18 -7.98 -6.67
N PRO A 72 -35.34 -9.00 -6.91
CA PRO A 72 -34.83 -9.86 -5.83
C PRO A 72 -33.84 -9.13 -4.91
N PHE A 73 -33.53 -7.86 -5.17
CA PHE A 73 -32.54 -7.09 -4.45
C PHE A 73 -33.20 -6.12 -3.45
N PRO A 74 -32.66 -5.99 -2.23
CA PRO A 74 -33.22 -5.11 -1.20
C PRO A 74 -32.90 -3.62 -1.42
N THR A 75 -32.00 -3.28 -2.35
CA THR A 75 -31.50 -1.92 -2.59
C THR A 75 -31.58 -1.54 -4.06
N LEU A 76 -31.83 -0.26 -4.32
CA LEU A 76 -31.92 0.28 -5.69
C LEU A 76 -30.56 0.41 -6.40
N ILE A 77 -29.49 0.43 -5.61
CA ILE A 77 -28.09 0.48 -6.03
C ILE A 77 -27.36 -0.73 -5.46
N GLN A 78 -26.35 -1.22 -6.17
CA GLN A 78 -25.49 -2.27 -5.65
C GLN A 78 -24.65 -1.71 -4.48
N THR A 79 -24.78 -2.33 -3.31
CA THR A 79 -24.16 -1.84 -2.07
C THR A 79 -23.73 -2.98 -1.15
N GLY A 80 -22.79 -2.71 -0.24
CA GLY A 80 -22.27 -3.70 0.72
C GLY A 80 -21.63 -4.91 0.02
N THR A 81 -22.10 -6.12 0.36
CA THR A 81 -21.56 -7.35 -0.22
C THR A 81 -21.75 -7.42 -1.74
N GLU A 82 -22.82 -6.82 -2.28
CA GLU A 82 -23.07 -6.83 -3.72
C GLU A 82 -21.98 -6.04 -4.47
N SER A 83 -21.70 -4.81 -4.03
CA SER A 83 -20.64 -3.97 -4.64
C SER A 83 -19.26 -4.59 -4.43
N PHE A 84 -18.99 -5.19 -3.25
CA PHE A 84 -17.76 -5.94 -3.00
C PHE A 84 -17.55 -7.09 -4.00
N LEU A 85 -18.60 -7.90 -4.26
CA LEU A 85 -18.52 -9.01 -5.19
C LEU A 85 -18.39 -8.55 -6.65
N LEU A 86 -18.98 -7.41 -7.03
CA LEU A 86 -18.78 -6.81 -8.34
C LEU A 86 -17.32 -6.40 -8.57
N VAL A 87 -16.71 -5.70 -7.60
CA VAL A 87 -15.30 -5.31 -7.65
C VAL A 87 -14.40 -6.54 -7.72
N LYS A 88 -14.68 -7.55 -6.89
CA LYS A 88 -13.95 -8.84 -6.93
C LYS A 88 -14.09 -9.54 -8.28
N ALA A 89 -15.29 -9.60 -8.85
CA ALA A 89 -15.52 -10.25 -10.12
C ALA A 89 -14.83 -9.51 -11.28
N ALA A 90 -14.77 -8.19 -11.23
CA ALA A 90 -14.05 -7.41 -12.21
C ALA A 90 -12.54 -7.57 -12.12
N SER A 91 -11.95 -7.57 -10.92
CA SER A 91 -10.50 -7.82 -10.75
C SER A 91 -10.12 -9.24 -11.20
N LEU A 92 -11.01 -10.22 -11.04
CA LEU A 92 -10.85 -11.55 -11.61
C LEU A 92 -10.97 -11.57 -13.15
N GLY A 93 -11.78 -10.69 -13.73
CA GLY A 93 -12.00 -10.59 -15.17
C GLY A 93 -10.89 -9.84 -15.92
N ALA A 94 -10.33 -8.78 -15.33
CA ALA A 94 -9.28 -7.96 -15.92
C ALA A 94 -8.36 -7.39 -14.82
N PRO A 95 -7.08 -7.12 -15.13
CA PRO A 95 -6.12 -6.62 -14.15
C PRO A 95 -6.36 -5.16 -13.74
N ARG A 96 -7.21 -4.44 -14.48
CA ARG A 96 -7.59 -3.06 -14.21
C ARG A 96 -9.08 -2.89 -14.48
N PHE A 97 -9.68 -1.95 -13.77
CA PHE A 97 -11.07 -1.59 -13.96
C PHE A 97 -11.32 -0.14 -13.53
N THR A 98 -12.41 0.43 -14.03
CA THR A 98 -12.92 1.76 -13.67
C THR A 98 -14.30 1.64 -13.06
N PHE A 99 -14.70 2.66 -12.31
CA PHE A 99 -16.11 2.85 -11.96
C PHE A 99 -16.71 3.90 -12.88
N TYR A 100 -17.99 3.73 -13.23
CA TYR A 100 -18.75 4.74 -13.97
C TYR A 100 -18.57 6.15 -13.38
N SER A 101 -18.69 6.27 -12.06
CA SER A 101 -18.44 7.52 -11.33
C SER A 101 -18.10 7.25 -9.87
N GLU A 102 -17.23 8.06 -9.28
CA GLU A 102 -17.01 8.03 -7.82
C GLU A 102 -18.29 8.33 -7.05
N GLN A 103 -19.12 9.25 -7.55
CA GLN A 103 -20.38 9.64 -6.91
C GLN A 103 -21.44 8.53 -6.94
N SER A 104 -21.33 7.57 -7.86
CA SER A 104 -22.28 6.46 -7.94
C SER A 104 -21.97 5.34 -6.94
N VAL A 105 -20.82 5.38 -6.26
CA VAL A 105 -20.47 4.42 -5.23
C VAL A 105 -20.87 4.95 -3.85
N ASN A 106 -21.49 4.11 -3.02
CA ASN A 106 -21.75 4.47 -1.64
C ASN A 106 -20.43 4.63 -0.86
N ALA A 107 -20.26 5.76 -0.18
CA ALA A 107 -19.02 6.05 0.56
C ALA A 107 -18.64 4.97 1.60
N GLN A 108 -19.62 4.29 2.17
CA GLN A 108 -19.42 3.19 3.12
C GLN A 108 -18.77 1.94 2.51
N ASP A 109 -18.87 1.75 1.19
CA ASP A 109 -18.35 0.58 0.48
C ASP A 109 -16.88 0.75 0.06
N LEU A 110 -16.48 1.99 -0.26
CA LEU A 110 -15.13 2.32 -0.76
C LEU A 110 -13.98 1.73 0.06
N PRO A 111 -14.00 1.75 1.42
CA PRO A 111 -12.91 1.18 2.22
C PRO A 111 -12.67 -0.32 1.98
N PHE A 112 -13.65 -1.06 1.44
CA PHE A 112 -13.54 -2.49 1.18
C PHE A 112 -13.08 -2.81 -0.25
N PHE A 113 -13.11 -1.84 -1.17
CA PHE A 113 -12.81 -2.09 -2.58
C PHE A 113 -11.36 -2.47 -2.84
N ALA A 114 -10.41 -1.89 -2.10
CA ALA A 114 -9.00 -2.30 -2.20
C ALA A 114 -8.82 -3.79 -1.88
N SER A 115 -9.48 -4.28 -0.83
CA SER A 115 -9.47 -5.71 -0.46
C SER A 115 -10.20 -6.58 -1.48
N ALA A 116 -11.29 -6.09 -2.08
CA ALA A 116 -12.00 -6.79 -3.14
C ALA A 116 -11.17 -6.87 -4.45
N ALA A 117 -10.35 -5.86 -4.71
CA ALA A 117 -9.51 -5.76 -5.91
C ALA A 117 -8.26 -6.65 -5.84
N ALA A 118 -7.75 -6.94 -4.64
CA ALA A 118 -6.53 -7.72 -4.39
C ALA A 118 -6.70 -9.24 -4.65
N THR A 119 -7.24 -9.63 -5.81
CA THR A 119 -7.53 -11.03 -6.16
C THR A 119 -6.33 -11.77 -6.73
N ASP A 120 -5.28 -11.06 -7.14
CA ASP A 120 -4.02 -11.61 -7.62
C ASP A 120 -3.02 -11.91 -6.49
N VAL A 121 -3.30 -11.42 -5.27
CA VAL A 121 -2.47 -11.68 -4.09
C VAL A 121 -2.71 -13.09 -3.58
N SER A 122 -1.70 -13.94 -3.70
CA SER A 122 -1.64 -15.24 -3.04
C SER A 122 -0.75 -15.15 -1.80
N TYR A 123 -1.10 -15.86 -0.73
CA TYR A 123 -0.24 -15.92 0.45
C TYR A 123 -0.41 -17.24 1.22
N SER A 124 0.64 -17.60 1.94
CA SER A 124 0.64 -18.63 2.97
C SER A 124 1.21 -18.06 4.27
N ARG A 125 0.77 -18.60 5.41
CA ARG A 125 1.20 -18.14 6.74
C ARG A 125 1.75 -19.31 7.55
N SER A 126 2.91 -19.09 8.15
CA SER A 126 3.53 -19.98 9.14
C SER A 126 3.97 -19.15 10.35
N GLY A 127 3.15 -19.14 11.42
CA GLY A 127 3.41 -18.33 12.60
C GLY A 127 3.37 -16.82 12.31
N THR A 128 4.51 -16.15 12.48
CA THR A 128 4.73 -14.72 12.18
C THR A 128 5.19 -14.48 10.74
N LEU A 129 5.46 -15.54 9.98
CA LEU A 129 5.95 -15.46 8.61
C LEU A 129 4.80 -15.57 7.61
N TYR A 130 4.79 -14.70 6.63
CA TYR A 130 3.94 -14.74 5.46
C TYR A 130 4.82 -14.85 4.22
N ALA A 131 4.53 -15.81 3.36
CA ALA A 131 5.07 -15.84 2.00
C ALA A 131 3.95 -15.42 1.06
N CYS A 132 4.15 -14.33 0.32
CA CYS A 132 3.15 -13.80 -0.60
C CYS A 132 3.71 -13.66 -2.02
N GLU A 133 2.83 -13.79 -3.00
CA GLU A 133 3.12 -13.57 -4.41
C GLU A 133 1.98 -12.77 -5.03
N SER A 134 2.32 -11.71 -5.75
CA SER A 134 1.38 -10.81 -6.41
C SER A 134 1.97 -10.28 -7.71
N ALA A 135 1.14 -10.14 -8.75
CA ALA A 135 1.58 -9.53 -10.02
C ALA A 135 1.63 -8.00 -9.93
N GLN A 136 0.85 -7.42 -9.02
CA GLN A 136 0.76 -5.98 -8.77
C GLN A 136 1.27 -5.63 -7.36
N SER A 137 1.69 -4.38 -7.18
CA SER A 137 1.99 -3.87 -5.84
C SER A 137 0.70 -3.69 -5.04
N PHE A 138 0.72 -3.98 -3.75
CA PHE A 138 -0.47 -3.96 -2.90
C PHE A 138 -0.19 -3.38 -1.51
N SER A 139 -1.27 -3.00 -0.82
CA SER A 139 -1.21 -2.54 0.57
C SER A 139 -1.64 -3.65 1.51
N LEU A 140 -0.75 -4.05 2.44
CA LEU A 140 -1.07 -4.98 3.51
C LEU A 140 -1.48 -4.20 4.77
N LYS A 141 -2.70 -4.42 5.26
CA LYS A 141 -3.16 -3.83 6.54
C LYS A 141 -3.02 -4.85 7.66
N LEU A 142 -2.30 -4.49 8.72
CA LEU A 142 -2.13 -5.33 9.92
C LEU A 142 -2.73 -4.67 11.16
N GLY A 143 -2.85 -5.44 12.25
CA GLY A 143 -3.28 -4.93 13.55
C GLY A 143 -2.33 -3.87 14.11
N LYS A 144 -2.86 -2.90 14.87
CA LYS A 144 -2.10 -1.77 15.43
C LYS A 144 -0.94 -2.17 16.35
N ASP A 145 -0.95 -3.41 16.81
CA ASP A 145 0.11 -4.06 17.60
C ASP A 145 1.35 -4.43 16.79
N VAL A 146 1.29 -4.31 15.46
CA VAL A 146 2.40 -4.53 14.52
C VAL A 146 2.80 -3.21 13.87
N PRO A 147 3.64 -2.38 14.52
CA PRO A 147 4.03 -1.06 14.00
C PRO A 147 5.08 -1.13 12.87
N GLN A 148 5.71 -2.28 12.68
CA GLN A 148 6.71 -2.54 11.65
C GLN A 148 6.69 -4.01 11.22
N ILE A 149 7.14 -4.26 10.00
CA ILE A 149 7.37 -5.61 9.46
C ILE A 149 8.82 -5.74 9.00
N ARG A 150 9.26 -6.98 8.80
CA ARG A 150 10.47 -7.26 8.01
C ARG A 150 10.04 -7.83 6.65
N LEU A 151 10.22 -7.03 5.61
CA LEU A 151 9.99 -7.38 4.21
C LEU A 151 11.33 -7.79 3.58
N ASP A 152 11.47 -9.07 3.20
CA ASP A 152 12.69 -9.64 2.61
C ASP A 152 13.97 -9.31 3.40
N GLY A 153 13.89 -9.40 4.72
CA GLY A 153 15.02 -9.07 5.59
C GLY A 153 15.09 -7.60 6.04
N THR A 154 14.42 -6.70 5.31
CA THR A 154 14.46 -5.24 5.54
C THR A 154 13.30 -4.77 6.42
N VAL A 155 13.60 -3.93 7.42
CA VAL A 155 12.56 -3.36 8.28
C VAL A 155 11.78 -2.29 7.53
N VAL A 156 10.46 -2.44 7.47
CA VAL A 156 9.53 -1.48 6.85
C VAL A 156 8.55 -1.00 7.92
N PRO A 157 8.50 0.30 8.22
CA PRO A 157 7.54 0.87 9.16
C PRO A 157 6.14 0.93 8.55
N ALA A 158 5.14 0.85 9.41
CA ALA A 158 3.76 1.08 9.02
C ALA A 158 3.55 2.52 8.50
N SER A 159 2.72 2.67 7.47
CA SER A 159 2.19 3.93 6.98
C SER A 159 0.83 4.26 7.65
N ARG A 160 -0.03 5.03 6.99
CA ARG A 160 -1.35 5.41 7.51
C ARG A 160 -2.18 4.15 7.82
N ASP A 161 -2.94 4.20 8.91
CA ASP A 161 -3.87 3.12 9.31
C ASP A 161 -3.24 1.73 9.44
N ASN A 162 -1.94 1.70 9.77
CA ASN A 162 -1.16 0.49 9.91
C ASN A 162 -1.07 -0.35 8.62
N MET A 163 -0.96 0.34 7.49
CA MET A 163 -0.75 -0.25 6.18
C MET A 163 0.75 -0.36 5.85
N PHE A 164 1.09 -1.33 5.02
CA PHE A 164 2.44 -1.57 4.53
C PHE A 164 2.37 -1.68 3.02
N PHE A 165 3.18 -0.90 2.31
CA PHE A 165 3.26 -0.96 0.86
C PHE A 165 4.19 -2.12 0.46
N ILE A 166 3.64 -3.10 -0.27
CA ILE A 166 4.34 -4.29 -0.72
C ILE A 166 4.53 -4.21 -2.24
N PRO A 167 5.77 -4.31 -2.77
CA PRO A 167 6.01 -4.36 -4.20
C PRO A 167 5.37 -5.58 -4.87
N ALA A 168 5.25 -5.51 -6.20
CA ALA A 168 4.90 -6.66 -7.02
C ALA A 168 6.05 -7.70 -7.00
N GLY A 169 5.68 -8.98 -6.98
CA GLY A 169 6.62 -10.10 -6.95
C GLY A 169 6.36 -11.06 -5.80
N SER A 170 7.36 -11.91 -5.55
CA SER A 170 7.36 -12.86 -4.43
C SER A 170 8.13 -12.26 -3.25
N HIS A 171 7.47 -12.20 -2.10
CA HIS A 171 8.02 -11.56 -0.91
C HIS A 171 7.81 -12.41 0.34
N THR A 172 8.72 -12.27 1.29
CA THR A 172 8.59 -12.81 2.64
C THR A 172 8.36 -11.66 3.63
N ILE A 173 7.27 -11.74 4.38
CA ILE A 173 6.88 -10.74 5.38
C ILE A 173 6.89 -11.41 6.75
N GLU A 174 7.75 -10.93 7.64
CA GLU A 174 7.77 -11.34 9.05
C GLU A 174 7.15 -10.22 9.91
N THR A 175 6.11 -10.56 10.67
CA THR A 175 5.49 -9.63 11.62
C THR A 175 6.24 -9.63 12.93
N GLN A 176 6.45 -8.43 13.49
CA GLN A 176 7.09 -8.23 14.79
C GLN A 176 6.09 -7.52 15.72
N PRO A 177 5.28 -8.28 16.49
CA PRO A 177 4.36 -7.69 17.46
C PRO A 177 5.15 -6.96 18.56
N GLY A 178 4.66 -5.78 18.96
CA GLY A 178 5.27 -4.98 20.02
C GLY A 178 5.91 -3.68 19.54
N ALA A 179 6.25 -2.81 20.49
CA ALA A 179 6.77 -1.48 20.17
C ALA A 179 8.08 -1.58 19.37
N ALA A 180 8.21 -0.73 18.34
CA ALA A 180 9.49 -0.51 17.69
C ALA A 180 10.55 -0.22 18.76
N GLY A 181 11.73 -0.85 18.64
CA GLY A 181 12.79 -0.66 19.63
C GLY A 181 13.07 0.82 19.86
N ALA A 182 13.38 1.21 21.11
CA ALA A 182 13.57 2.60 21.55
C ALA A 182 14.61 3.40 20.73
N PHE A 183 15.37 2.73 19.86
CA PHE A 183 16.43 3.27 19.01
C PHE A 183 16.18 3.06 17.51
N SER A 184 14.96 2.71 17.09
CA SER A 184 14.69 2.49 15.67
C SER A 184 14.66 3.80 14.88
N THR A 185 15.47 3.87 13.83
CA THR A 185 15.44 4.97 12.85
C THR A 185 14.32 4.80 11.81
N SER A 186 13.54 3.73 11.88
CA SER A 186 12.43 3.48 10.94
C SER A 186 11.38 4.58 10.94
N GLN A 187 11.22 5.33 12.03
CA GLN A 187 10.32 6.48 12.08
C GLN A 187 10.75 7.65 11.17
N LEU A 188 12.05 7.74 10.85
CA LEU A 188 12.62 8.79 10.01
C LEU A 188 12.54 8.46 8.52
N GLN A 189 12.33 7.18 8.18
CA GLN A 189 12.25 6.74 6.79
C GLN A 189 11.03 7.33 6.10
N PRO A 190 11.16 7.74 4.82
CA PRO A 190 9.99 8.08 4.02
C PRO A 190 9.09 6.86 3.86
N ARG A 191 7.78 7.06 3.91
CA ARG A 191 6.79 6.01 3.67
C ARG A 191 6.01 6.32 2.41
N ILE A 192 5.99 5.39 1.47
CA ILE A 192 5.06 5.42 0.34
C ILE A 192 3.66 5.18 0.89
N LEU A 193 2.75 6.11 0.61
CA LEU A 193 1.36 6.07 1.07
C LEU A 193 0.42 5.56 -0.03
N SER A 194 0.72 5.90 -1.28
CA SER A 194 -0.04 5.50 -2.46
C SER A 194 0.78 5.71 -3.72
N ALA A 195 0.52 4.90 -4.75
CA ALA A 195 1.08 5.05 -6.09
C ALA A 195 0.01 4.67 -7.13
N THR A 196 -0.03 5.38 -8.26
CA THR A 196 -0.94 5.07 -9.38
C THR A 196 -0.38 4.04 -10.37
N ALA A 197 0.87 3.64 -10.18
CA ALA A 197 1.59 2.67 -10.99
C ALA A 197 2.15 1.55 -10.12
N ASP A 198 2.41 0.41 -10.76
CA ASP A 198 2.96 -0.76 -10.09
C ASP A 198 4.45 -0.55 -9.79
N ILE A 199 4.83 -0.87 -8.55
CA ILE A 199 6.23 -0.84 -8.10
C ILE A 199 6.72 -2.28 -7.97
N SER A 200 7.81 -2.61 -8.66
CA SER A 200 8.39 -3.96 -8.73
C SER A 200 9.60 -4.17 -7.81
N ALA A 201 10.21 -3.08 -7.36
CA ALA A 201 11.31 -3.12 -6.40
C ALA A 201 11.21 -1.88 -5.51
N LEU A 202 11.51 -2.04 -4.21
CA LEU A 202 11.47 -0.97 -3.24
C LEU A 202 12.53 -1.19 -2.17
N SER A 203 13.24 -0.11 -1.86
CA SER A 203 14.18 -0.06 -0.74
C SER A 203 14.11 1.31 -0.09
N TYR A 204 14.28 1.33 1.23
CA TYR A 204 14.26 2.54 2.02
C TYR A 204 15.63 2.79 2.62
N GLY A 205 16.18 3.97 2.32
CA GLY A 205 17.20 4.59 3.15
C GLY A 205 16.56 5.44 4.23
N MET A 206 17.39 6.08 5.05
CA MET A 206 16.91 6.89 6.17
C MET A 206 16.11 8.13 5.74
N ARG A 207 16.40 8.68 4.55
CA ARG A 207 15.68 9.80 3.93
C ARG A 207 15.34 9.54 2.47
N GLU A 208 15.58 8.31 2.03
CA GLU A 208 15.59 7.94 0.62
C GLU A 208 14.56 6.83 0.42
N ALA A 209 13.77 6.96 -0.64
CA ALA A 209 12.99 5.86 -1.18
C ALA A 209 13.52 5.59 -2.59
N LYS A 210 14.03 4.38 -2.80
CA LYS A 210 14.53 3.91 -4.09
C LYS A 210 13.63 2.79 -4.59
N PHE A 211 13.08 2.95 -5.79
CA PHE A 211 12.10 2.02 -6.34
C PHE A 211 12.13 1.92 -7.86
N THR A 212 11.68 0.78 -8.38
CA THR A 212 11.47 0.58 -9.82
C THR A 212 9.99 0.48 -10.10
N TYR A 213 9.50 1.31 -11.03
CA TYR A 213 8.09 1.34 -11.40
C TYR A 213 7.88 1.08 -12.89
N ASP A 214 6.66 0.69 -13.25
CA ASP A 214 6.19 0.62 -14.63
C ASP A 214 4.84 1.34 -14.74
N ALA A 215 4.85 2.50 -15.39
CA ALA A 215 3.69 3.35 -15.53
C ALA A 215 3.28 3.49 -17.00
N ARG A 216 2.01 3.25 -17.31
CA ARG A 216 1.47 3.44 -18.68
C ARG A 216 1.14 4.89 -18.99
N GLU A 217 0.97 5.68 -17.94
CA GLU A 217 0.74 7.12 -17.98
C GLU A 217 1.64 7.78 -16.93
N ARG A 218 1.42 9.07 -16.64
CA ARG A 218 2.12 9.76 -15.56
C ARG A 218 1.89 9.04 -14.23
N MET A 219 2.98 8.79 -13.51
CA MET A 219 2.91 8.18 -12.19
C MET A 219 2.76 9.27 -11.13
N LEU A 220 1.73 9.14 -10.30
CA LEU A 220 1.60 9.91 -9.06
C LEU A 220 1.99 9.00 -7.90
N ILE A 221 2.86 9.51 -7.03
CA ILE A 221 3.28 8.79 -5.83
C ILE A 221 3.30 9.74 -4.64
N SER A 222 2.73 9.28 -3.53
CA SER A 222 2.57 10.07 -2.31
C SER A 222 3.46 9.55 -1.19
N PHE A 223 4.11 10.46 -0.49
CA PHE A 223 5.02 10.20 0.61
C PHE A 223 4.53 10.84 1.91
N SER A 224 4.92 10.25 3.05
CA SER A 224 4.70 10.82 4.39
C SER A 224 5.54 12.08 4.66
N ASN A 225 6.67 12.22 3.97
CA ASN A 225 7.64 13.29 4.15
C ASN A 225 7.77 14.06 2.84
N GLU A 226 7.98 15.37 2.91
CA GLU A 226 8.11 16.22 1.73
C GLU A 226 9.31 15.78 0.86
N PRO A 227 9.08 15.39 -0.41
CA PRO A 227 10.16 15.15 -1.36
C PRO A 227 10.94 16.42 -1.64
N THR A 228 12.27 16.35 -1.59
CA THR A 228 13.15 17.49 -1.84
C THR A 228 14.00 17.31 -3.08
N GLN A 229 14.29 16.06 -3.47
CA GLN A 229 15.02 15.75 -4.70
C GLN A 229 14.46 14.48 -5.34
N ILE A 230 14.46 14.45 -6.67
CA ILE A 230 14.05 13.31 -7.48
C ILE A 230 15.15 13.03 -8.50
N THR A 231 15.53 11.77 -8.62
CA THR A 231 16.39 11.28 -9.69
C THR A 231 15.68 10.14 -10.39
N ILE A 232 15.59 10.20 -11.73
CA ILE A 232 15.06 9.14 -12.58
C ILE A 232 16.19 8.64 -13.48
N ASP A 233 16.48 7.35 -13.43
CA ASP A 233 17.56 6.69 -14.20
C ASP A 233 18.91 7.42 -14.08
N GLY A 234 19.22 7.92 -12.88
CA GLY A 234 20.43 8.68 -12.59
C GLY A 234 20.39 10.16 -13.00
N GLN A 235 19.33 10.64 -13.64
CA GLN A 235 19.16 12.04 -14.04
C GLN A 235 18.28 12.81 -13.05
N PRO A 236 18.71 13.99 -12.57
CA PRO A 236 17.91 14.80 -11.68
C PRO A 236 16.68 15.35 -12.41
N LEU A 237 15.53 15.33 -11.75
CA LEU A 237 14.30 15.97 -12.22
C LEU A 237 13.88 17.12 -11.28
N PRO A 238 13.20 18.14 -11.81
CA PRO A 238 12.55 19.15 -10.97
C PRO A 238 11.60 18.49 -9.98
N CYS A 239 11.83 18.74 -8.69
CA CYS A 239 10.95 18.26 -7.63
C CYS A 239 9.92 19.33 -7.33
N THR A 240 8.65 19.07 -7.65
CA THR A 240 7.52 19.97 -7.33
C THR A 240 6.49 19.20 -6.51
N PRO A 241 6.67 19.11 -5.17
CA PRO A 241 5.73 18.42 -4.31
C PRO A 241 4.38 19.13 -4.26
N MET A 242 3.31 18.36 -4.46
CA MET A 242 1.93 18.77 -4.21
C MET A 242 1.55 18.40 -2.79
N LYS A 243 1.28 19.39 -1.95
CA LYS A 243 0.89 19.19 -0.56
C LYS A 243 -0.57 18.74 -0.47
N GLY A 244 -0.79 17.56 0.09
CA GLY A 244 -2.10 17.07 0.51
C GLY A 244 -2.39 17.37 1.99
N ASN A 245 -3.45 16.76 2.53
CA ASN A 245 -3.83 16.96 3.94
C ASN A 245 -2.76 16.47 4.92
N ASP A 246 -2.15 15.31 4.62
CA ASP A 246 -1.18 14.62 5.47
C ASP A 246 -0.10 13.87 4.64
N CYS A 247 0.06 14.27 3.38
CA CYS A 247 1.01 13.67 2.46
C CYS A 247 1.56 14.69 1.46
N PHE A 248 2.60 14.28 0.74
CA PHE A 248 3.18 15.04 -0.37
C PHE A 248 3.24 14.15 -1.60
N THR A 249 2.67 14.61 -2.70
CA THR A 249 2.61 13.86 -3.95
C THR A 249 3.52 14.47 -4.99
N ILE A 250 4.26 13.65 -5.71
CA ILE A 250 5.07 14.07 -6.86
C ILE A 250 4.59 13.35 -8.12
N GLU A 251 4.81 13.98 -9.26
CA GLU A 251 4.59 13.39 -10.58
C GLU A 251 5.91 12.85 -11.13
N LEU A 252 5.87 11.62 -11.66
CA LEU A 252 6.98 10.94 -12.30
C LEU A 252 6.59 10.58 -13.75
N PRO A 253 7.58 10.50 -14.67
CA PRO A 253 7.31 10.23 -16.07
C PRO A 253 6.68 8.84 -16.29
N TRP A 254 5.92 8.71 -17.37
CA TRP A 254 5.42 7.43 -17.85
C TRP A 254 6.58 6.56 -18.36
N GLY A 255 6.40 5.24 -18.34
CA GLY A 255 7.39 4.26 -18.73
C GLY A 255 7.90 3.44 -17.55
N ARG A 256 8.93 2.63 -17.82
CA ARG A 256 9.62 1.85 -16.80
C ARG A 256 10.92 2.55 -16.41
N HIS A 257 11.03 2.89 -15.14
CA HIS A 257 12.15 3.69 -14.64
C HIS A 257 12.60 3.24 -13.25
N GLU A 258 13.86 3.56 -12.93
CA GLU A 258 14.40 3.52 -11.59
C GLU A 258 14.36 4.92 -10.98
N ALA A 259 13.62 5.08 -9.88
CA ALA A 259 13.45 6.33 -9.19
C ALA A 259 14.17 6.32 -7.84
N VAL A 260 14.81 7.45 -7.53
CA VAL A 260 15.36 7.75 -6.21
C VAL A 260 14.76 9.07 -5.75
N VAL A 261 14.06 9.04 -4.62
CA VAL A 261 13.42 10.20 -4.02
C VAL A 261 14.03 10.46 -2.64
N LEU A 262 14.58 11.65 -2.46
CA LEU A 262 15.02 12.13 -1.15
C LEU A 262 13.92 12.96 -0.51
N THR A 263 13.75 12.80 0.80
CA THR A 263 12.69 13.45 1.57
C THR A 263 13.21 14.19 2.80
N GLY A 264 12.43 15.17 3.24
CA GLY A 264 12.72 16.06 4.36
C GLY A 264 13.85 17.04 4.08
N ASP A 265 14.05 17.99 4.99
CA ASP A 265 15.19 18.91 4.98
C ASP A 265 16.37 18.36 5.80
N THR A 266 17.58 18.64 5.34
CA THR A 266 18.85 18.40 6.05
C THR A 266 18.87 18.98 7.47
N PHE A 267 18.27 20.15 7.68
CA PHE A 267 18.22 20.79 8.99
C PHE A 267 17.29 20.03 9.96
N SER A 268 16.04 19.77 9.56
CA SER A 268 15.09 18.98 10.35
C SER A 268 15.61 17.58 10.64
N TYR A 269 16.34 16.99 9.69
CA TYR A 269 17.02 15.72 9.89
C TYR A 269 18.11 15.80 10.97
N GLY A 270 18.97 16.82 10.93
CA GLY A 270 19.99 17.02 11.99
C GLY A 270 19.36 17.15 13.38
N VAL A 271 18.24 17.86 13.48
CA VAL A 271 17.47 17.99 14.74
C VAL A 271 16.87 16.65 15.16
N ASN A 272 16.26 15.89 14.25
CA ASN A 272 15.62 14.61 14.58
C ASN A 272 16.64 13.56 15.00
N VAL A 273 17.79 13.50 14.33
CA VAL A 273 18.88 12.59 14.70
C VAL A 273 19.48 12.98 16.04
N THR A 274 19.81 14.26 16.24
CA THR A 274 20.34 14.72 17.54
C THR A 274 19.34 14.49 18.65
N SER A 275 18.04 14.72 18.44
CA SER A 275 16.98 14.42 19.39
C SER A 275 16.90 12.92 19.73
N LEU A 276 17.00 12.04 18.73
CA LEU A 276 17.04 10.58 18.95
C LEU A 276 18.24 10.19 19.82
N TRP A 277 19.45 10.70 19.49
CA TRP A 277 20.67 10.41 20.25
C TRP A 277 20.66 11.03 21.64
N SER A 278 20.14 12.25 21.81
CA SER A 278 20.02 12.91 23.11
C SER A 278 19.04 12.17 24.02
N THR A 279 17.87 11.78 23.51
CA THR A 279 16.89 10.98 24.27
C THR A 279 17.50 9.64 24.68
N THR A 280 18.24 9.01 23.77
CA THR A 280 18.98 7.77 24.03
C THR A 280 20.02 7.92 25.12
N ALA A 281 20.85 8.97 25.04
CA ALA A 281 21.90 9.25 26.00
C ALA A 281 21.32 9.57 27.38
N ILE A 282 20.24 10.35 27.46
CA ILE A 282 19.54 10.67 28.71
C ILE A 282 18.98 9.39 29.35
N ALA A 283 18.33 8.52 28.56
CA ALA A 283 17.80 7.26 29.05
C ALA A 283 18.91 6.33 29.58
N LEU A 284 20.03 6.22 28.85
CA LEU A 284 21.19 5.42 29.26
C LEU A 284 21.81 5.96 30.56
N PHE A 285 21.98 7.28 30.65
CA PHE A 285 22.57 7.93 31.81
C PHE A 285 21.67 7.78 33.04
N GLY A 286 20.35 7.96 32.87
CA GLY A 286 19.36 7.74 33.92
C GLY A 286 19.37 6.28 34.41
N PHE A 287 19.42 5.31 33.50
CA PHE A 287 19.53 3.90 33.84
C PHE A 287 20.82 3.60 34.62
N LEU A 288 21.97 4.07 34.14
CA LEU A 288 23.27 3.92 34.83
C LEU A 288 23.24 4.52 36.24
N ALA A 289 22.66 5.70 36.41
CA ALA A 289 22.55 6.35 37.72
C ALA A 289 21.68 5.53 38.69
N VAL A 290 20.56 4.98 38.23
CA VAL A 290 19.69 4.12 39.04
C VAL A 290 20.39 2.81 39.42
N VAL A 291 21.09 2.18 38.48
CA VAL A 291 21.88 0.96 38.74
C VAL A 291 22.97 1.23 39.77
N LEU A 292 23.67 2.36 39.64
CA LEU A 292 24.73 2.75 40.57
C LEU A 292 24.18 3.00 41.98
N LEU A 293 23.05 3.70 42.10
CA LEU A 293 22.33 3.92 43.37
C LEU A 293 21.89 2.59 44.01
N ALA A 294 21.34 1.67 43.21
CA ALA A 294 20.93 0.35 43.68
C ALA A 294 22.13 -0.48 44.18
N ALA A 295 23.25 -0.46 43.45
CA ALA A 295 24.49 -1.12 43.84
C ALA A 295 25.04 -0.53 45.15
N LEU A 296 25.03 0.80 45.29
CA LEU A 296 25.50 1.49 46.49
C LEU A 296 24.61 1.18 47.71
N TYR A 297 23.30 1.13 47.52
CA TYR A 297 22.34 0.71 48.56
C TYR A 297 22.57 -0.74 48.99
N LEU A 298 22.75 -1.67 48.04
CA LEU A 298 23.04 -3.08 48.33
C LEU A 298 24.39 -3.23 49.05
N PHE A 299 25.41 -2.51 48.61
CA PHE A 299 26.72 -2.49 49.25
C PHE A 299 26.62 -2.03 50.71
N LEU A 300 25.95 -0.89 50.96
CA LEU A 300 25.69 -0.37 52.30
C LEU A 300 24.91 -1.37 53.17
N LYS A 301 23.90 -2.04 52.61
CA LYS A 301 23.10 -3.02 53.33
C LYS A 301 23.93 -4.27 53.73
N VAL A 302 24.85 -4.70 52.88
CA VAL A 302 25.75 -5.84 53.15
C VAL A 302 26.81 -5.46 54.19
N THR A 303 27.41 -4.27 54.09
CA THR A 303 28.40 -3.80 55.08
C THR A 303 27.76 -3.55 56.45
N HIS A 304 26.56 -2.98 56.52
CA HIS A 304 25.83 -2.83 57.79
C HIS A 304 25.50 -4.19 58.45
N ARG A 305 25.10 -5.20 57.66
CA ARG A 305 24.86 -6.56 58.18
C ARG A 305 26.13 -7.22 58.73
N ARG A 306 27.28 -7.01 58.08
CA ARG A 306 28.57 -7.54 58.57
C ARG A 306 29.03 -6.85 59.86
N SER A 307 28.88 -5.52 59.94
CA SER A 307 29.15 -4.72 61.14
C SER A 307 28.32 -5.18 62.34
N HIS A 308 27.03 -5.49 62.15
CA HIS A 308 26.17 -6.01 63.23
C HIS A 308 26.49 -7.45 63.65
N SER A 309 27.14 -8.26 62.81
CA SER A 309 27.59 -9.61 63.19
C SER A 309 28.92 -9.63 63.95
N GLN A 310 29.78 -8.62 63.75
CA GLN A 310 31.06 -8.48 64.47
C GLN A 310 30.93 -7.84 65.86
N GLY A 311 29.77 -7.26 66.20
CA GLY A 311 29.47 -6.74 67.55
C GLY A 311 28.81 -7.75 68.51
N LYS A 312 28.77 -9.05 68.15
CA LYS A 312 28.18 -10.14 68.96
C LYS A 312 29.19 -11.26 69.30
N ALA A 313 30.49 -10.97 69.27
CA ALA A 313 31.53 -11.85 69.83
C ALA A 313 31.96 -11.33 71.20
#